data_AF-A0A6H1Z9X5-F1
#
_entry.id   AF-A0A6H1Z9X5-F1
#
_cell.length_a   1.000
_cell.length_b   1.000
_cell.length_c   1.000
_cell.angle_alpha   90.00
_cell.angle_beta   90.00
_cell.angle_gamma   90.00
#
_symmetry.space_group_name_H-M   'P 1'
#
loop_
_entity.id
_entity.type
_entity.pdbx_description
1 polymer ?
#
loop_
_entity_poly.entity_id
_entity_poly.type
_entity_poly.pdbx_seq_one_letter_code
_entity_poly.pdbx_strand_id
1 'polypeptide(L)'
;MEPEDAIITTEYGDGVLLEEYKGTYSLTAIRRGQNDVNYKQWAFSQVWKNKKFIPDEKARPIHIKLGKDPMAVLKKLAAELNKMKEK
;
A
#
# COMPACT_ATOMS: atom_id res chain seq x y z
N MET A 1 -24.04 5.19 2.93
CA MET A 1 -23.26 4.56 1.85
C MET A 1 -21.93 4.22 2.48
N GLU A 2 -21.70 2.94 2.80
CA GLU A 2 -20.35 2.52 3.22
C GLU A 2 -19.41 2.82 2.05
N PRO A 3 -18.23 3.41 2.30
CA PRO A 3 -17.27 3.63 1.22
C PRO A 3 -16.92 2.26 0.64
N GLU A 4 -17.21 2.07 -0.65
CA GLU A 4 -16.79 0.88 -1.37
C GLU A 4 -15.26 0.83 -1.37
N ASP A 5 -14.68 -0.32 -1.02
CA ASP A 5 -13.25 -0.54 -1.07
C ASP A 5 -12.74 -0.24 -2.50
N ALA A 6 -11.83 0.72 -2.61
CA ALA A 6 -11.30 1.10 -3.92
C ALA A 6 -10.06 0.26 -4.24
N ILE A 7 -10.09 -0.42 -5.39
CA ILE A 7 -8.99 -1.26 -5.87
C ILE A 7 -8.28 -0.53 -7.00
N ILE A 8 -6.99 -0.26 -6.82
CA ILE A 8 -6.17 0.46 -7.81
C ILE A 8 -5.01 -0.46 -8.22
N THR A 9 -5.02 -0.93 -9.47
CA THR A 9 -4.01 -1.86 -10.00
C THR A 9 -3.30 -1.30 -11.22
N THR A 10 -2.04 -1.69 -11.40
CA THR A 10 -1.26 -1.49 -12.63
C THR A 10 -1.62 -2.54 -13.70
N GLU A 11 -1.12 -2.37 -14.92
CA GLU A 11 -1.27 -3.34 -16.01
C GLU A 11 -0.65 -4.73 -15.66
N TYR A 12 0.37 -4.74 -14.81
CA TYR A 12 1.05 -5.96 -14.34
C TYR A 12 0.33 -6.63 -13.15
N GLY A 13 -0.77 -6.04 -12.69
CA GLY A 13 -1.60 -6.55 -11.59
C GLY A 13 -1.13 -6.15 -10.20
N ASP A 14 0.03 -5.51 -10.04
CA ASP A 14 0.44 -4.95 -8.75
C ASP A 14 -0.39 -3.71 -8.41
N GLY A 15 -0.83 -3.57 -7.16
CA GLY A 15 -1.75 -2.50 -6.80
C GLY A 15 -1.89 -2.26 -5.31
N VAL A 16 -2.82 -1.37 -4.98
CA VAL A 16 -3.22 -1.05 -3.61
C VAL A 16 -4.74 -1.14 -3.46
N LEU A 17 -5.15 -1.67 -2.32
CA LEU A 17 -6.54 -1.66 -1.84
C LEU A 17 -6.67 -0.54 -0.79
N LEU A 18 -7.61 0.38 -1.00
CA LEU A 18 -8.00 1.38 -0.01
C LEU A 18 -9.16 0.80 0.82
N GLU A 19 -8.87 0.43 2.06
CA GLU A 19 -9.84 -0.11 3.01
C GLU A 19 -10.25 0.98 4.02
N GLU A 20 -11.54 1.06 4.35
CA GLU A 20 -12.07 1.90 5.43
C GLU A 20 -12.70 1.03 6.52
N TYR A 21 -12.32 1.27 7.77
CA TYR A 21 -12.93 0.61 8.91
C TYR A 21 -13.11 1.58 10.08
N LYS A 22 -14.36 1.79 10.50
CA LYS A 22 -14.74 2.64 11.64
C LYS A 22 -14.18 4.07 11.54
N GLY A 23 -14.29 4.66 10.35
CA GLY A 23 -13.77 5.96 9.98
C GLY A 23 -12.25 6.02 9.84
N THR A 24 -11.55 4.87 9.82
CA THR A 24 -10.09 4.82 9.67
C THR A 24 -9.73 4.23 8.32
N TYR A 25 -9.00 4.99 7.53
CA TYR A 25 -8.54 4.57 6.20
C TYR A 25 -7.18 3.91 6.26
N SER A 26 -6.95 3.00 5.33
CA SER A 26 -5.71 2.25 5.21
C SER A 26 -5.42 1.81 3.78
N LEU A 27 -4.14 1.66 3.46
CA LEU A 27 -3.67 1.12 2.18
C LEU A 27 -3.05 -0.26 2.41
N THR A 28 -3.53 -1.24 1.68
CA THR A 28 -3.00 -2.60 1.67
C THR A 28 -2.41 -2.91 0.31
N ALA A 29 -1.17 -3.42 0.28
CA ALA A 29 -0.55 -3.88 -0.96
C ALA A 29 -1.25 -5.14 -1.46
N ILE A 30 -1.56 -5.19 -2.76
CA ILE A 30 -2.24 -6.32 -3.40
C ILE A 30 -1.60 -6.71 -4.73
N ARG A 31 -1.87 -7.94 -5.15
CA ARG A 31 -1.62 -8.43 -6.51
C ARG A 31 -2.91 -9.01 -7.07
N ARG A 32 -3.31 -8.56 -8.26
CA ARG A 32 -4.39 -9.16 -9.03
C ARG A 32 -3.95 -10.55 -9.49
N GLY A 33 -4.64 -11.57 -9.00
CA GLY A 33 -4.46 -12.95 -9.45
C GLY A 33 -5.41 -13.30 -10.60
N GLN A 34 -5.55 -14.59 -10.85
CA GLN A 34 -6.48 -15.10 -11.87
C GLN A 34 -7.93 -14.92 -11.41
N ASN A 35 -8.86 -14.77 -12.36
CA ASN A 35 -10.30 -14.62 -12.12
C ASN A 35 -10.70 -13.39 -11.28
N ASP A 36 -9.99 -12.26 -11.45
CA ASP A 36 -10.25 -10.99 -10.77
C ASP A 36 -10.19 -11.05 -9.22
N VAL A 37 -9.53 -12.07 -8.66
CA VAL A 37 -9.27 -12.17 -7.23
C VAL A 37 -8.01 -11.39 -6.86
N ASN A 38 -8.11 -10.48 -5.89
CA ASN A 38 -6.98 -9.71 -5.37
C ASN A 38 -6.39 -10.36 -4.12
N TYR A 39 -5.08 -10.62 -4.13
CA TYR A 39 -4.35 -11.22 -3.02
C TYR A 39 -3.49 -10.18 -2.29
N LYS A 40 -3.55 -10.15 -0.96
CA LYS A 40 -2.67 -9.27 -0.16
C LYS A 40 -1.21 -9.66 -0.38
N GLN A 41 -0.36 -8.69 -0.70
CA GLN A 41 1.08 -8.92 -0.86
C GLN A 41 1.80 -8.91 0.48
N TRP A 42 2.74 -9.85 0.61
CA TRP A 42 3.63 -9.94 1.74
C TRP A 42 4.96 -9.32 1.35
N ALA A 43 5.50 -8.44 2.18
CA ALA A 43 6.82 -7.85 1.98
C ALA A 43 7.73 -8.16 3.17
N PHE A 44 9.03 -8.22 2.90
CA PHE A 44 10.04 -8.33 3.94
C PHE A 44 10.30 -6.93 4.50
N SER A 45 9.98 -6.72 5.77
CA SER A 45 10.38 -5.49 6.46
C SER A 45 11.90 -5.39 6.47
N GLN A 46 12.43 -4.19 6.28
CA GLN A 46 13.86 -3.96 6.48
C GLN A 46 14.14 -3.74 7.97
N VAL A 47 15.10 -4.48 8.50
CA VAL A 47 15.60 -4.33 9.88
C VAL A 47 17.00 -3.72 9.85
N TRP A 48 17.27 -2.80 10.78
CA TRP A 48 18.60 -2.21 10.92
C TRP A 48 19.50 -3.17 11.69
N LYS A 49 20.47 -3.79 11.01
CA LYS A 49 21.44 -4.71 11.60
C LYS A 49 22.81 -4.51 10.96
N ASN A 50 23.89 -4.62 11.73
CA ASN A 50 25.26 -4.47 11.23
C ASN A 50 25.49 -3.17 10.41
N LYS A 51 24.88 -2.06 10.86
CA LYS A 51 24.94 -0.73 10.20
C LYS A 51 24.37 -0.70 8.77
N LYS A 52 23.49 -1.65 8.42
CA LYS A 52 22.80 -1.70 7.12
C LYS A 52 21.33 -2.07 7.33
N PHE A 53 20.47 -1.64 6.42
CA PHE A 53 19.12 -2.19 6.30
C PHE A 53 19.21 -3.54 5.61
N ILE A 54 18.81 -4.61 6.29
CA ILE A 54 18.71 -5.95 5.72
C ILE A 54 17.26 -6.42 5.74
N PRO A 55 16.79 -7.19 4.75
CA PRO A 55 15.47 -7.81 4.81
C PRO A 55 15.35 -8.71 6.05
N ASP A 56 14.20 -8.67 6.72
CA ASP A 56 13.83 -9.61 7.78
C ASP A 56 13.68 -11.03 7.19
N GLU A 57 13.74 -12.05 8.04
CA GLU A 57 13.64 -13.46 7.63
C GLU A 57 12.22 -13.86 7.23
N LYS A 58 11.22 -13.11 7.69
CA LYS A 58 9.80 -13.39 7.44
C LYS A 58 9.14 -12.23 6.70
N ALA A 59 8.49 -12.56 5.59
CA ALA A 59 7.59 -11.62 4.95
C ALA A 59 6.33 -11.45 5.82
N ARG A 60 5.72 -10.26 5.75
CA ARG A 60 4.48 -9.93 6.45
C ARG A 60 3.57 -9.13 5.51
N PRO A 61 2.24 -9.25 5.64
CA PRO A 61 1.34 -8.37 4.90
C PRO A 61 1.61 -6.91 5.30
N ILE A 62 1.75 -6.04 4.30
CA ILE A 62 1.97 -4.60 4.53
C ILE A 62 0.64 -3.86 4.49
N HIS A 63 0.39 -3.12 5.56
CA HIS A 63 -0.81 -2.34 5.75
C HIS A 63 -0.44 -0.98 6.36
N ILE A 64 -0.75 0.10 5.67
CA ILE A 64 -0.42 1.46 6.06
C ILE A 64 -1.69 2.15 6.56
N LYS A 65 -1.74 2.47 7.86
CA LYS A 65 -2.84 3.24 8.44
C LYS A 65 -2.69 4.71 8.10
N LEU A 66 -3.73 5.30 7.49
CA LEU A 66 -3.79 6.72 7.14
C LEU A 66 -4.56 7.54 8.19
N GLY A 67 -5.34 6.89 9.05
CA GLY A 67 -6.15 7.57 10.06
C GLY A 67 -7.51 8.03 9.52
N LYS A 68 -8.13 9.00 10.20
CA LYS A 68 -9.50 9.46 9.88
C LYS A 68 -9.58 10.44 8.69
N ASP A 69 -8.54 11.24 8.51
CA ASP A 69 -8.42 12.17 7.39
C ASP A 69 -7.18 11.81 6.56
N PRO A 70 -7.32 10.89 5.59
CA PRO A 70 -6.20 10.43 4.78
C PRO A 70 -5.75 11.45 3.73
N MET A 71 -6.55 12.49 3.45
CA MET A 71 -6.37 13.29 2.24
C MET A 71 -5.09 14.10 2.24
N ALA A 72 -4.66 14.62 3.39
CA ALA A 72 -3.39 15.33 3.49
C ALA A 72 -2.20 14.43 3.12
N VAL A 73 -2.21 13.18 3.60
CA VAL A 73 -1.16 12.19 3.33
C VAL A 73 -1.18 11.78 1.85
N LEU A 74 -2.36 11.47 1.32
CA LEU A 74 -2.53 11.04 -0.07
C LEU A 74 -2.11 12.13 -1.08
N LYS A 75 -2.49 13.39 -0.84
CA LYS A 75 -2.08 14.52 -1.69
C LYS A 75 -0.55 14.69 -1.70
N LYS A 76 0.08 14.61 -0.53
CA LYS A 76 1.54 14.70 -0.42
C LYS A 76 2.24 13.55 -1.14
N LEU A 77 1.74 12.33 -0.97
CA LEU A 77 2.27 11.14 -1.65
C LEU A 77 2.18 11.29 -3.18
N ALA A 78 1.02 11.69 -3.70
CA ALA A 78 0.83 11.92 -5.14
C ALA A 78 1.79 13.00 -5.68
N ALA A 79 2.00 14.09 -4.94
CA ALA A 79 2.95 15.13 -5.31
C ALA A 79 4.39 14.62 -5.39
N GLU A 80 4.83 13.81 -4.42
CA GLU A 80 6.18 13.21 -4.44
C GLU A 80 6.37 12.22 -5.59
N LEU A 81 5.36 11.39 -5.88
CA LEU A 81 5.41 10.46 -7.00
C LEU A 81 5.48 11.17 -8.36
N ASN A 82 4.78 12.30 -8.51
CA ASN A 82 4.85 13.09 -9.75
C ASN A 82 6.25 13.70 -9.96
N LYS A 83 6.92 14.17 -8.91
CA LYS A 83 8.31 14.67 -9.02
C LYS A 83 9.29 13.59 -9.48
N MET A 84 9.04 12.32 -9.15
CA MET A 84 9.90 11.21 -9.58
C MET A 84 9.75 10.90 -11.07
N LYS A 85 8.63 11.25 -11.71
CA LYS A 85 8.44 11.07 -13.16
C LYS A 85 9.22 12.08 -14.02
N GLU A 86 9.58 13.22 -13.42
CA GLU A 86 10.28 14.33 -14.10
C GLU A 86 11.81 14.22 -13.99
N LYS A 87 12.33 13.20 -13.30
CA LYS A 87 13.75 12.87 -13.19
C LYS A 87 14.12 11.71 -14.09
#